data_AF-A0A5C3L2P8-F1
#
_entry.id   AF-A0A5C3L2P8-F1
#
_cell.length_a   1.000
_cell.length_b   1.000
_cell.length_c   1.000
_cell.angle_alpha   90.00
_cell.angle_beta   90.00
_cell.angle_gamma   90.00
#
_symmetry.space_group_name_H-M   'P 1'
#
loop_
_entity.id
_entity.type
_entity.pdbx_description
1 polymer ?
#
loop_
_entity_poly.entity_id
_entity_poly.type
_entity_poly.pdbx_seq_one_letter_code
_entity_poly.pdbx_strand_id
1 'polypeptide(L)'
;MLLSELHYTRYQHTRNAVDFDAAIQIWEGVVLLDRGEYKEGHVASLVNLATVIGKGVRSSGAPTEVDGLDSKLQRAIECSKEAIRRISASNLATEQPEFKLRAHRILADALLFRNSKTGPFNPREIDQCIDSLLEIKAHDPDAFEKDPEALSNLADAIRLRLRCENDLPPREGVTFEDAVGLYKQALAVYEASKADPTIIAGIYGDLASMRISV
;
A
#
# COMPACT_ATOMS: atom_id res chain seq x y z
N MET A 1 -6.33 0.30 -21.61
CA MET A 1 -5.38 0.99 -20.70
C MET A 1 -5.56 2.52 -20.74
N LEU A 2 -5.31 3.19 -21.87
CA LEU A 2 -5.45 4.66 -22.01
C LEU A 2 -6.81 5.24 -21.56
N LEU A 3 -7.90 4.49 -21.75
CA LEU A 3 -9.24 4.94 -21.32
C LEU A 3 -9.39 5.00 -19.79
N SER A 4 -8.81 4.04 -19.07
CA SER A 4 -8.81 4.07 -17.59
C SER A 4 -7.97 5.23 -17.07
N GLU A 5 -6.82 5.49 -17.70
CA GLU A 5 -5.95 6.62 -17.37
C GLU A 5 -6.65 7.96 -17.60
N LEU A 6 -7.39 8.11 -18.72
CA LEU A 6 -8.17 9.31 -18.98
C LEU A 6 -9.20 9.59 -17.88
N HIS A 7 -9.98 8.58 -17.49
CA HIS A 7 -10.93 8.71 -16.40
C HIS A 7 -10.25 9.02 -15.07
N TYR A 8 -9.13 8.36 -14.79
CA TYR A 8 -8.34 8.62 -13.59
C TYR A 8 -7.80 10.06 -13.54
N THR A 9 -7.23 10.57 -14.64
CA THR A 9 -6.76 11.96 -14.74
C THR A 9 -7.91 12.94 -14.55
N ARG A 10 -9.06 12.69 -15.16
CA ARG A 10 -10.26 13.52 -14.93
C ARG A 10 -10.67 13.52 -13.46
N TYR A 11 -10.69 12.36 -12.81
CA TYR A 11 -10.95 12.26 -11.39
C TYR A 11 -9.94 13.05 -10.55
N GLN A 12 -8.65 13.04 -10.91
CA GLN A 12 -7.64 13.85 -10.20
C GLN A 12 -7.94 15.34 -10.26
N HIS A 13 -8.52 15.83 -11.37
CA HIS A 13 -8.87 17.23 -11.54
C HIS A 13 -10.22 17.62 -10.94
N THR A 14 -11.23 16.75 -11.07
CA THR A 14 -12.61 17.07 -10.72
C THR A 14 -13.06 16.52 -9.37
N ARG A 15 -12.31 15.56 -8.82
CA ARG A 15 -12.71 14.72 -7.67
C ARG A 15 -14.06 14.03 -7.85
N ASN A 16 -14.50 13.85 -9.10
CA ASN A 16 -15.75 13.17 -9.39
C ASN A 16 -15.62 11.65 -9.23
N ALA A 17 -16.25 11.08 -8.21
CA ALA A 17 -16.23 9.64 -7.92
C ALA A 17 -16.67 8.77 -9.11
N VAL A 18 -17.54 9.27 -10.00
CA VAL A 18 -17.96 8.54 -11.22
C VAL A 18 -16.78 8.28 -12.16
N ASP A 19 -15.87 9.26 -12.31
CA ASP A 19 -14.67 9.08 -13.12
C ASP A 19 -13.71 8.06 -12.47
N PHE A 20 -13.65 8.00 -11.13
CA PHE A 20 -12.88 6.97 -10.44
C PHE A 20 -13.49 5.57 -10.61
N ASP A 21 -14.80 5.43 -10.42
CA ASP A 21 -15.52 4.18 -10.63
C ASP A 21 -15.39 3.67 -12.07
N ALA A 22 -15.46 4.58 -13.06
CA ALA A 22 -15.25 4.23 -14.46
C ALA A 22 -13.83 3.71 -14.71
N ALA A 23 -12.80 4.35 -14.12
CA ALA A 23 -11.42 3.89 -14.23
C ALA A 23 -11.22 2.47 -13.66
N ILE A 24 -11.88 2.16 -12.53
CA ILE A 24 -11.89 0.83 -11.92
C ILE A 24 -12.62 -0.18 -12.81
N GLN A 25 -13.84 0.14 -13.27
CA GLN A 25 -14.66 -0.76 -14.10
C GLN A 25 -13.96 -1.19 -15.39
N ILE A 26 -13.19 -0.30 -16.02
CA ILE A 26 -12.39 -0.63 -17.20
C ILE A 26 -11.38 -1.72 -16.88
N TRP A 27 -10.66 -1.61 -15.76
CA TRP A 27 -9.68 -2.63 -15.37
C TRP A 27 -10.33 -3.92 -14.90
N GLU A 28 -11.49 -3.87 -14.25
CA GLU A 28 -12.28 -5.08 -13.95
C GLU A 28 -12.64 -5.85 -15.22
N GLY A 29 -13.08 -5.13 -16.27
CA GLY A 29 -13.33 -5.72 -17.59
C GLY A 29 -12.09 -6.38 -18.19
N VAL A 30 -10.93 -5.74 -18.11
CA VAL A 30 -9.66 -6.31 -18.59
C VAL A 30 -9.27 -7.57 -17.81
N VAL A 31 -9.37 -7.54 -16.47
CA VAL A 31 -9.09 -8.70 -15.62
C VAL A 31 -9.97 -9.90 -15.98
N LEU A 32 -11.24 -9.66 -16.32
CA LEU A 32 -12.16 -10.71 -16.77
C LEU A 32 -11.77 -11.29 -18.13
N LEU A 33 -11.37 -10.45 -19.09
CA LEU A 33 -10.93 -10.88 -20.42
C LEU A 33 -9.62 -11.68 -20.38
N ASP A 34 -8.67 -11.25 -19.55
CA ASP A 34 -7.36 -11.89 -19.40
C ASP A 34 -7.40 -13.19 -18.59
N ARG A 35 -8.57 -13.64 -18.11
CA ARG A 35 -8.69 -14.94 -17.42
C ARG A 35 -8.32 -16.13 -18.33
N GLY A 36 -8.32 -15.93 -19.66
CA GLY A 36 -7.94 -16.93 -20.66
C GLY A 36 -6.50 -16.78 -21.18
N GLU A 37 -5.79 -17.90 -21.25
CA GLU A 37 -4.58 -18.20 -22.04
C GLU A 37 -3.26 -17.43 -21.76
N TYR A 38 -3.25 -16.20 -21.24
CA TYR A 38 -1.98 -15.45 -21.01
C TYR A 38 -1.72 -15.15 -19.52
N LYS A 39 -0.93 -16.01 -18.87
CA LYS A 39 -0.66 -15.95 -17.41
C LYS A 39 -0.10 -14.61 -16.93
N GLU A 40 0.76 -13.99 -17.74
CA GLU A 40 1.43 -12.71 -17.42
C GLU A 40 0.48 -11.51 -17.55
N GLY A 41 -0.32 -11.48 -18.62
CA GLY A 41 -1.32 -10.42 -18.85
C GLY A 41 -2.34 -10.33 -17.72
N HIS A 42 -2.81 -11.48 -17.24
CA HIS A 42 -3.72 -11.52 -16.10
C HIS A 42 -3.12 -10.93 -14.81
N VAL A 43 -1.85 -11.26 -14.52
CA VAL A 43 -1.12 -10.71 -13.36
C VAL A 43 -0.96 -9.20 -13.50
N ALA A 44 -0.52 -8.73 -14.67
CA ALA A 44 -0.36 -7.30 -14.95
C ALA A 44 -1.69 -6.54 -14.76
N SER A 45 -2.80 -7.09 -15.26
CA SER A 45 -4.13 -6.50 -15.13
C SER A 45 -4.61 -6.44 -13.68
N LEU A 46 -4.35 -7.47 -12.86
CA LEU A 46 -4.62 -7.44 -11.42
C LEU A 46 -3.82 -6.36 -10.69
N VAL A 47 -2.51 -6.26 -10.98
CA VAL A 47 -1.63 -5.25 -10.38
C VAL A 47 -2.06 -3.84 -10.79
N ASN A 48 -2.45 -3.65 -12.06
CA ASN A 48 -2.89 -2.35 -12.55
C ASN A 48 -4.24 -1.93 -11.97
N LEU A 49 -5.20 -2.86 -11.85
CA LEU A 49 -6.47 -2.62 -11.15
C LEU A 49 -6.21 -2.16 -9.71
N ALA A 50 -5.40 -2.91 -8.96
CA ALA A 50 -5.05 -2.57 -7.58
C ALA A 50 -4.32 -1.21 -7.50
N THR A 51 -3.45 -0.90 -8.48
CA THR A 51 -2.76 0.39 -8.57
C THR A 51 -3.73 1.55 -8.75
N VAL A 52 -4.68 1.44 -9.69
CA VAL A 52 -5.66 2.50 -9.96
C VAL A 52 -6.50 2.77 -8.73
N ILE A 53 -6.95 1.70 -8.06
CA ILE A 53 -7.68 1.83 -6.79
C ILE A 53 -6.83 2.56 -5.76
N GLY A 54 -5.62 2.07 -5.46
CA GLY A 54 -4.76 2.66 -4.42
C GLY A 54 -4.43 4.14 -4.68
N LYS A 55 -4.11 4.49 -5.93
CA LYS A 55 -3.85 5.88 -6.32
C LYS A 55 -5.09 6.77 -6.19
N GLY A 56 -6.26 6.27 -6.58
CA GLY A 56 -7.50 7.04 -6.52
C GLY A 56 -7.97 7.31 -5.09
N VAL A 57 -7.77 6.34 -4.20
CA VAL A 57 -8.02 6.51 -2.76
C VAL A 57 -7.09 7.57 -2.16
N ARG A 58 -5.79 7.52 -2.43
CA ARG A 58 -4.86 8.55 -1.91
C ARG A 58 -5.16 9.94 -2.45
N SER A 59 -5.63 10.01 -3.69
CA SER A 59 -5.95 11.27 -4.34
C SER A 59 -7.25 11.89 -3.84
N SER A 60 -8.15 11.16 -3.17
CA SER A 60 -9.48 11.66 -2.81
C SER A 60 -9.49 12.78 -1.77
N GLY A 61 -8.35 13.09 -1.12
CA GLY A 61 -8.21 14.17 -0.15
C GLY A 61 -8.84 13.85 1.22
N ALA A 62 -10.05 13.30 1.25
CA ALA A 62 -10.72 12.80 2.46
C ALA A 62 -11.19 11.34 2.29
N PRO A 63 -10.88 10.44 3.24
CA PRO A 63 -11.39 9.06 3.22
C PRO A 63 -12.92 8.97 3.29
N THR A 64 -13.59 10.00 3.83
CA THR A 64 -15.05 10.04 4.00
C THR A 64 -15.80 10.43 2.73
N GLU A 65 -15.12 10.90 1.68
CA GLU A 65 -15.74 11.40 0.44
C GLU A 65 -15.84 10.36 -0.67
N VAL A 66 -15.26 9.17 -0.48
CA VAL A 66 -15.32 8.09 -1.47
C VAL A 66 -16.37 7.07 -1.06
N ASP A 67 -17.49 7.07 -1.76
CA ASP A 67 -18.52 6.04 -1.58
C ASP A 67 -17.94 4.65 -1.83
N GLY A 68 -18.19 3.73 -0.89
CA GLY A 68 -17.71 2.35 -0.94
C GLY A 68 -16.18 2.22 -0.82
N LEU A 69 -15.51 3.15 -0.16
CA LEU A 69 -14.05 3.16 -0.02
C LEU A 69 -13.48 1.84 0.56
N ASP A 70 -14.09 1.31 1.62
CA ASP A 70 -13.66 0.04 2.20
C ASP A 70 -13.76 -1.11 1.18
N SER A 71 -14.85 -1.18 0.42
CA SER A 71 -15.03 -2.17 -0.63
C SER A 71 -14.01 -2.04 -1.75
N LYS A 72 -13.67 -0.80 -2.14
CA LYS A 72 -12.60 -0.53 -3.12
C LYS A 72 -11.24 -0.99 -2.58
N LEU A 73 -10.89 -0.65 -1.34
CA LEU A 73 -9.63 -1.08 -0.71
C LEU A 73 -9.55 -2.61 -0.56
N GLN A 74 -10.64 -3.24 -0.13
CA GLN A 74 -10.78 -4.69 -0.07
C GLN A 74 -10.54 -5.32 -1.44
N ARG A 75 -11.07 -4.71 -2.50
CA ARG A 75 -10.83 -5.16 -3.88
C ARG A 75 -9.36 -5.05 -4.29
N ALA A 76 -8.69 -3.95 -3.96
CA ALA A 76 -7.26 -3.80 -4.21
C ALA A 76 -6.43 -4.86 -3.47
N ILE A 77 -6.76 -5.15 -2.21
CA ILE A 77 -6.14 -6.21 -1.40
C ILE A 77 -6.29 -7.58 -2.06
N GLU A 78 -7.49 -7.92 -2.52
CA GLU A 78 -7.78 -9.18 -3.22
C GLU A 78 -6.98 -9.31 -4.52
N CYS A 79 -6.97 -8.26 -5.34
CA CYS A 79 -6.22 -8.23 -6.59
C CYS A 79 -4.71 -8.40 -6.36
N SER A 80 -4.14 -7.69 -5.38
CA SER A 80 -2.72 -7.83 -5.05
C SER A 80 -2.37 -9.21 -4.51
N LYS A 81 -3.20 -9.78 -3.62
CA LYS A 81 -3.00 -11.14 -3.10
C LYS A 81 -3.05 -12.19 -4.20
N GLU A 82 -4.03 -12.09 -5.10
CA GLU A 82 -4.14 -13.00 -6.24
C GLU A 82 -2.96 -12.86 -7.20
N ALA A 83 -2.49 -11.63 -7.47
CA ALA A 83 -1.30 -11.39 -8.28
C ALA A 83 -0.06 -12.04 -7.64
N ILE A 84 0.20 -11.79 -6.36
CA ILE A 84 1.33 -12.39 -5.63
C ILE A 84 1.26 -13.91 -5.69
N ARG A 85 0.09 -14.49 -5.40
CA ARG A 85 -0.12 -15.94 -5.43
C ARG A 85 0.21 -16.54 -6.80
N ARG A 86 -0.24 -15.89 -7.87
CA ARG A 86 0.01 -16.34 -9.26
C ARG A 86 1.48 -16.21 -9.64
N ILE A 87 2.11 -15.08 -9.31
CA ILE A 87 3.53 -14.86 -9.57
C ILE A 87 4.35 -15.94 -8.87
N SER A 88 4.12 -16.17 -7.57
CA SER A 88 4.80 -17.20 -6.78
C SER A 88 4.55 -18.64 -7.27
N ALA A 89 3.42 -18.90 -7.91
CA ALA A 89 3.10 -20.20 -8.50
C ALA A 89 3.64 -20.39 -9.93
N SER A 90 4.46 -19.46 -10.42
CA SER A 90 4.99 -19.43 -11.78
C SER A 90 6.47 -19.05 -11.80
N ASN A 91 7.12 -19.16 -12.95
CA ASN A 91 8.50 -18.69 -13.12
C ASN A 91 8.62 -17.16 -13.17
N LEU A 92 7.48 -16.43 -13.20
CA LEU A 92 7.47 -14.97 -13.22
C LEU A 92 8.14 -14.37 -11.99
N ALA A 93 8.16 -15.06 -10.84
CA ALA A 93 8.84 -14.58 -9.65
C ALA A 93 10.34 -14.37 -9.86
N THR A 94 10.97 -15.18 -10.72
CA THR A 94 12.39 -15.08 -11.06
C THR A 94 12.64 -14.27 -12.32
N GLU A 95 11.72 -14.31 -13.28
CA GLU A 95 11.86 -13.62 -14.57
C GLU A 95 11.53 -12.13 -14.46
N GLN A 96 10.60 -11.76 -13.57
CA GLN A 96 10.07 -10.40 -13.44
C GLN A 96 9.75 -10.05 -11.97
N PRO A 97 10.78 -9.98 -11.11
CA PRO A 97 10.59 -9.71 -9.68
C PRO A 97 9.88 -8.38 -9.40
N GLU A 98 9.99 -7.40 -10.29
CA GLU A 98 9.36 -6.09 -10.17
C GLU A 98 7.83 -6.15 -10.10
N PHE A 99 7.18 -7.10 -10.78
CA PHE A 99 5.72 -7.28 -10.66
C PHE A 99 5.34 -7.76 -9.26
N LYS A 100 6.14 -8.65 -8.67
CA LYS A 100 5.92 -9.15 -7.31
C LYS A 100 6.07 -8.00 -6.30
N LEU A 101 7.13 -7.21 -6.43
CA LEU A 101 7.40 -6.07 -5.54
C LEU A 101 6.31 -5.01 -5.65
N ARG A 102 5.86 -4.71 -6.88
CA ARG A 102 4.76 -3.77 -7.09
C ARG A 102 3.47 -4.27 -6.45
N ALA A 103 3.16 -5.56 -6.56
CA ALA A 103 1.99 -6.15 -5.92
C ALA A 103 2.09 -6.09 -4.38
N HIS A 104 3.26 -6.39 -3.80
CA HIS A 104 3.50 -6.24 -2.36
C HIS A 104 3.36 -4.79 -1.89
N ARG A 105 3.88 -3.82 -2.65
CA ARG A 105 3.77 -2.39 -2.30
C ARG A 105 2.30 -1.96 -2.26
N ILE A 106 1.52 -2.31 -3.28
CA ILE A 106 0.10 -1.97 -3.33
C ILE A 106 -0.69 -2.70 -2.23
N LEU A 107 -0.33 -3.95 -1.93
CA LEU A 107 -0.95 -4.70 -0.83
C LEU A 107 -0.69 -4.01 0.51
N ALA A 108 0.56 -3.65 0.80
CA ALA A 108 0.94 -2.96 2.03
C ALA A 108 0.20 -1.61 2.16
N ASP A 109 0.21 -0.80 1.11
CA ASP A 109 -0.48 0.50 1.07
C ASP A 109 -1.98 0.34 1.37
N ALA A 110 -2.65 -0.61 0.70
CA ALA A 110 -4.09 -0.80 0.84
C ALA A 110 -4.46 -1.32 2.24
N LEU A 111 -3.70 -2.28 2.78
CA LEU A 111 -3.89 -2.79 4.14
C LEU A 111 -3.68 -1.69 5.18
N LEU A 112 -2.59 -0.92 5.04
CA LEU A 112 -2.27 0.15 5.97
C LEU A 112 -3.34 1.25 5.96
N PHE A 113 -3.73 1.69 4.77
CA PHE A 113 -4.74 2.73 4.61
C PHE A 113 -6.10 2.27 5.18
N ARG A 114 -6.52 1.05 4.85
CA ARG A 114 -7.80 0.51 5.34
C ARG A 114 -7.84 0.43 6.87
N ASN A 115 -6.78 -0.10 7.48
CA ASN A 115 -6.69 -0.27 8.93
C ASN A 115 -6.43 1.02 9.70
N SER A 116 -6.02 2.10 9.01
CA SER A 116 -5.84 3.42 9.63
C SER A 116 -7.03 4.37 9.41
N LYS A 117 -7.85 4.18 8.36
CA LYS A 117 -8.83 5.20 7.93
C LYS A 117 -10.29 4.73 7.75
N THR A 118 -10.57 3.45 7.45
CA THR A 118 -11.91 3.11 6.88
C THR A 118 -12.55 1.82 7.38
N GLY A 119 -11.78 0.78 7.67
CA GLY A 119 -12.31 -0.54 8.00
C GLY A 119 -12.31 -0.84 9.51
N PRO A 120 -12.94 -1.94 9.95
CA PRO A 120 -12.66 -2.47 11.27
C PRO A 120 -11.17 -2.82 11.34
N PHE A 121 -10.51 -2.36 12.40
CA PHE A 121 -9.11 -2.68 12.62
C PHE A 121 -8.94 -4.21 12.69
N ASN A 122 -8.07 -4.77 11.86
CA ASN A 122 -7.77 -6.19 11.78
C ASN A 122 -6.26 -6.40 12.02
N PRO A 123 -5.87 -6.86 13.23
CA PRO A 123 -4.47 -7.07 13.57
C PRO A 123 -3.70 -7.99 12.59
N ARG A 124 -4.38 -8.99 12.00
CA ARG A 124 -3.78 -9.93 11.03
C ARG A 124 -3.50 -9.28 9.68
N GLU A 125 -4.29 -8.28 9.29
CA GLU A 125 -4.03 -7.50 8.07
C GLU A 125 -2.81 -6.61 8.25
N ILE A 126 -2.56 -6.11 9.46
CA ILE A 126 -1.34 -5.37 9.77
C ILE A 126 -0.10 -6.30 9.70
N ASP A 127 -0.17 -7.52 10.23
CA ASP A 127 0.94 -8.48 10.07
C ASP A 127 1.26 -8.75 8.59
N GLN A 128 0.23 -8.87 7.74
CA GLN A 128 0.39 -9.02 6.28
C GLN A 128 0.99 -7.78 5.60
N CYS A 129 0.68 -6.59 6.13
CA CYS A 129 1.29 -5.34 5.68
C CYS A 129 2.79 -5.33 5.98
N ILE A 130 3.16 -5.68 7.22
CA ILE A 130 4.56 -5.81 7.66
C ILE A 130 5.29 -6.86 6.80
N ASP A 131 4.71 -8.04 6.60
CA ASP A 131 5.29 -9.10 5.75
C ASP A 131 5.60 -8.59 4.34
N SER A 132 4.66 -7.85 3.74
CA SER A 132 4.82 -7.33 2.39
C SER A 132 5.91 -6.26 2.29
N LEU A 133 6.03 -5.39 3.30
CA LEU A 133 7.09 -4.38 3.35
C LEU A 133 8.47 -5.01 3.60
N LEU A 134 8.55 -6.04 4.44
CA LEU A 134 9.77 -6.80 4.68
C LEU A 134 10.21 -7.60 3.44
N GLU A 135 9.28 -8.14 2.65
CA GLU A 135 9.59 -8.78 1.37
C GLU A 135 10.23 -7.78 0.38
N ILE A 136 9.71 -6.54 0.32
CA ILE A 136 10.29 -5.47 -0.51
C ILE A 136 11.69 -5.13 -0.02
N LYS A 137 11.86 -4.96 1.30
CA LYS A 137 13.16 -4.68 1.92
C LYS A 137 14.18 -5.80 1.67
N ALA A 138 13.76 -7.06 1.75
CA ALA A 138 14.62 -8.21 1.54
C ALA A 138 15.13 -8.31 0.09
N HIS A 139 14.35 -7.82 -0.87
CA HIS A 139 14.75 -7.82 -2.28
C HIS A 139 15.84 -6.78 -2.59
N ASP A 140 15.66 -5.54 -2.12
CA ASP A 140 16.62 -4.46 -2.30
C ASP A 140 16.70 -3.57 -1.04
N PRO A 141 17.56 -3.94 -0.07
CA PRO A 141 17.70 -3.18 1.17
C PRO A 141 18.15 -1.74 0.93
N ASP A 142 19.08 -1.53 -0.02
CA ASP A 142 19.66 -0.22 -0.31
C ASP A 142 18.63 0.72 -0.93
N ALA A 143 17.75 0.21 -1.80
CA ALA A 143 16.65 0.99 -2.34
C ALA A 143 15.59 1.28 -1.27
N PHE A 144 15.28 0.30 -0.41
CA PHE A 144 14.30 0.48 0.67
C PHE A 144 14.75 1.55 1.67
N GLU A 145 16.02 1.56 2.05
CA GLU A 145 16.59 2.58 2.97
C GLU A 145 16.63 4.00 2.38
N LYS A 146 16.46 4.12 1.06
CA LYS A 146 16.36 5.40 0.34
C LYS A 146 14.93 5.77 -0.02
N ASP A 147 13.95 4.93 0.29
CA ASP A 147 12.53 5.14 0.04
C ASP A 147 11.84 5.58 1.35
N PRO A 148 11.68 6.91 1.56
CA PRO A 148 11.14 7.41 2.82
C PRO A 148 9.65 7.06 3.00
N GLU A 149 8.91 6.81 1.92
CA GLU A 149 7.52 6.35 1.98
C GLU A 149 7.47 4.88 2.45
N ALA A 150 8.34 4.02 1.92
CA ALA A 150 8.41 2.63 2.39
C ALA A 150 8.85 2.52 3.86
N LEU A 151 9.82 3.34 4.28
CA LEU A 151 10.28 3.42 5.67
C LEU A 151 9.15 3.88 6.62
N SER A 152 8.46 4.97 6.27
CA SER A 152 7.36 5.49 7.08
C SER A 152 6.17 4.52 7.12
N ASN A 153 5.81 3.88 6.01
CA ASN A 153 4.75 2.88 5.97
C ASN A 153 5.07 1.67 6.87
N LEU A 154 6.32 1.20 6.92
CA LEU A 154 6.72 0.11 7.81
C LEU A 154 6.66 0.54 9.28
N ALA A 155 7.12 1.76 9.59
CA ALA A 155 7.01 2.33 10.93
C ALA A 155 5.55 2.43 11.38
N ASP A 156 4.66 2.88 10.50
CA ASP A 156 3.23 2.99 10.75
C ASP A 156 2.56 1.64 10.95
N ALA A 157 2.91 0.65 10.13
CA ALA A 157 2.41 -0.72 10.29
C ALA A 157 2.83 -1.31 11.65
N ILE A 158 4.10 -1.16 12.04
CA ILE A 158 4.59 -1.60 13.36
C ILE A 158 3.85 -0.87 14.48
N ARG A 159 3.72 0.45 14.39
CA ARG A 159 2.99 1.26 15.38
C ARG A 159 1.54 0.82 15.54
N LEU A 160 0.84 0.56 14.44
CA LEU A 160 -0.53 0.03 14.47
C LEU A 160 -0.58 -1.37 15.08
N ARG A 161 0.40 -2.21 14.78
CA ARG A 161 0.50 -3.58 15.31
C ARG A 161 0.69 -3.60 16.83
N LEU A 162 1.50 -2.68 17.37
CA LEU A 162 1.77 -2.53 18.80
C LEU A 162 0.52 -2.12 19.59
N ARG A 163 -0.45 -1.43 18.99
CA ARG A 163 -1.74 -1.13 19.64
C ARG A 163 -2.53 -2.39 20.01
N CYS A 164 -2.21 -3.52 19.40
CA CYS A 164 -2.85 -4.81 19.62
C CYS A 164 -1.87 -5.89 20.13
N GLU A 165 -0.83 -5.48 20.86
CA GLU A 165 0.15 -6.40 21.45
C GLU A 165 -0.49 -7.44 22.39
N ASN A 166 -1.62 -7.11 23.02
CA ASN A 166 -2.36 -8.05 23.88
C ASN A 166 -3.17 -9.09 23.09
N ASP A 167 -3.47 -8.84 21.81
CA ASP A 167 -4.34 -9.69 20.98
C ASP A 167 -3.56 -10.66 20.08
N LEU A 168 -2.25 -10.48 19.96
CA LEU A 168 -1.40 -11.26 19.08
C LEU A 168 -0.03 -11.52 19.72
N PRO A 169 0.64 -12.64 19.41
CA PRO A 169 1.93 -12.94 19.99
C PRO A 169 2.99 -11.86 19.64
N PRO A 170 4.01 -11.68 20.51
CA PRO A 170 5.18 -10.87 20.20
C PRO A 170 5.84 -11.31 18.90
N ARG A 171 6.41 -10.36 18.18
CA ARG A 171 7.01 -10.57 16.86
C ARG A 171 8.35 -9.85 16.78
N GLU A 172 9.37 -10.54 16.31
CA GLU A 172 10.71 -9.96 16.10
C GLU A 172 10.65 -8.82 15.06
N GLY A 173 11.37 -7.73 15.33
CA GLY A 173 11.37 -6.53 14.47
C GLY A 173 10.07 -5.71 14.54
N VAL A 174 9.20 -5.98 15.52
CA VAL A 174 7.96 -5.24 15.78
C VAL A 174 8.00 -4.70 17.20
N THR A 175 8.92 -3.76 17.44
CA THR A 175 9.06 -3.04 18.72
C THR A 175 8.85 -1.54 18.53
N PHE A 176 8.72 -0.85 19.66
CA PHE A 176 8.65 0.61 19.68
C PHE A 176 9.93 1.24 19.08
N GLU A 177 11.09 0.69 19.44
CA GLU A 177 12.40 1.10 18.99
C GLU A 177 12.55 0.94 17.48
N ASP A 178 12.04 -0.17 16.91
CA ASP A 178 12.06 -0.42 15.47
C ASP A 178 11.26 0.65 14.71
N ALA A 179 10.04 0.94 15.15
CA ALA A 179 9.20 1.98 14.53
C ALA A 179 9.85 3.37 14.63
N VAL A 180 10.40 3.74 15.80
CA VAL A 180 11.11 5.02 15.97
C VAL A 180 12.35 5.09 15.10
N GLY A 181 13.11 3.99 14.98
CA GLY A 181 14.28 3.90 14.10
C GLY A 181 13.91 4.17 12.64
N LEU A 182 12.86 3.52 12.15
CA LEU A 182 12.36 3.69 10.79
C LEU A 182 11.86 5.11 10.52
N TYR A 183 11.11 5.72 11.44
CA TYR A 183 10.68 7.11 11.29
C TYR A 183 11.86 8.09 11.21
N LYS A 184 12.91 7.88 12.02
CA LYS A 184 14.11 8.72 11.96
C LYS A 184 14.85 8.57 10.63
N GLN A 185 14.91 7.35 10.08
CA GLN A 185 15.49 7.11 8.76
C GLN A 185 14.66 7.81 7.66
N ALA A 186 13.32 7.64 7.68
CA ALA A 186 12.43 8.30 6.74
C ALA A 186 12.59 9.83 6.77
N LEU A 187 12.65 10.40 7.98
CA LEU A 187 12.87 11.83 8.20
C LEU A 187 14.20 12.31 7.61
N ALA A 188 15.30 11.60 7.86
CA ALA A 188 16.61 11.96 7.32
C ALA A 188 16.60 12.01 5.78
N VAL A 189 15.91 11.08 5.13
CA VAL A 189 15.76 11.03 3.68
C VAL A 189 14.86 12.17 3.16
N TYR A 190 13.73 12.45 3.82
CA TYR A 190 12.85 13.56 3.45
C TYR A 190 13.52 14.93 3.64
N GLU A 191 14.29 15.12 4.72
CA GLU A 191 15.04 16.35 4.96
C GLU A 191 16.15 16.54 3.92
N ALA A 192 16.90 15.49 3.60
CA ALA A 192 17.94 15.53 2.57
C ALA A 192 17.38 15.86 1.18
N SER A 193 16.17 15.40 0.87
CA SER A 193 15.48 15.67 -0.40
C SER A 193 14.67 16.96 -0.42
N LYS A 194 14.63 17.72 0.68
CA LYS A 194 13.82 18.95 0.84
C LYS A 194 12.34 18.72 0.51
N ALA A 195 11.80 17.61 1.02
CA ALA A 195 10.40 17.26 0.85
C ALA A 195 9.46 18.32 1.45
N ASP A 196 8.17 18.21 1.12
CA ASP A 196 7.14 19.12 1.62
C ASP A 196 7.17 19.17 3.17
N PRO A 197 7.24 20.38 3.78
CA PRO A 197 7.27 20.53 5.23
C PRO A 197 6.08 19.87 5.96
N THR A 198 4.94 19.71 5.30
CA THR A 198 3.75 19.04 5.87
C THR A 198 3.98 17.55 6.06
N ILE A 199 4.72 16.89 5.16
CA ILE A 199 5.09 15.47 5.29
C ILE A 199 6.04 15.29 6.47
N ILE A 200 7.05 16.16 6.55
CA ILE A 200 8.03 16.16 7.65
C ILE A 200 7.32 16.39 9.00
N ALA A 201 6.40 17.37 9.06
CA ALA A 201 5.61 17.63 10.26
C ALA A 201 4.74 16.44 10.67
N GLY A 202 4.18 15.69 9.70
CA GLY A 202 3.45 14.46 9.94
C GLY A 202 4.29 13.42 10.70
N ILE A 203 5.50 13.14 10.21
CA ILE A 203 6.44 12.18 10.84
C ILE A 203 6.84 12.64 12.25
N TYR A 204 7.11 13.93 12.44
CA TYR A 204 7.37 14.47 13.78
C TYR A 204 6.17 14.28 14.72
N GLY A 205 4.94 14.44 14.22
CA GLY A 205 3.71 14.18 14.96
C GLY A 205 3.56 12.71 15.37
N ASP A 206 3.81 11.78 14.45
CA ASP A 206 3.75 10.35 14.75
C ASP A 206 4.82 9.95 15.78
N LEU A 207 6.06 10.43 15.63
CA LEU A 207 7.14 10.25 16.62
C LEU A 207 6.78 10.81 18.00
N ALA A 208 6.13 11.97 18.06
CA ALA A 208 5.69 12.57 19.32
C ALA A 208 4.58 11.75 19.98
N SER A 209 3.61 11.25 19.21
CA SER A 209 2.52 10.40 19.71
C SER A 209 3.02 9.10 20.35
N MET A 210 4.12 8.57 19.80
CA MET A 210 4.76 7.36 20.28
C MET A 210 5.43 7.58 21.65
N ARG A 211 6.08 8.73 21.88
CA ARG A 211 6.75 9.02 23.17
C ARG A 211 5.82 9.18 24.38
N ILE A 212 4.53 9.42 24.16
CA ILE A 212 3.54 9.65 25.24
C ILE A 212 2.96 8.33 25.76
N SER A 213 3.19 7.21 25.06
CA SER A 213 2.58 5.91 25.37
C SER A 213 3.46 4.99 26.24
N VAL A 214 4.52 5.53 26.85
CA VAL A 214 5.47 4.81 27.74
C VAL A 214 5.25 5.23 29.19
#